data_AF-A0A8J4GTW3-F1
#
_entry.id   AF-A0A8J4GTW3-F1
#
_cell.length_a   1.000
_cell.length_b   1.000
_cell.length_c   1.000
_cell.angle_alpha   90.00
_cell.angle_beta   90.00
_cell.angle_gamma   90.00
#
_symmetry.space_group_name_H-M   'P 1'
#
loop_
_entity.id
_entity.type
_entity.pdbx_description
1 polymer ?
#
loop_
_entity_poly.entity_id
_entity_poly.type
_entity_poly.pdbx_seq_one_letter_code
_entity_poly.pdbx_strand_id
1 'polypeptide(L)'
;MLKYTSTTGLPPYLAPSFPGRTTGTLIATLRDYFIDFKVWVQPSFLKRVAEAALDELVRRAVNMFVVAPPQATEALTKRMSDDEADLLTYFESYVKLDKLHKHISVLVDMRELLVANSPETFALAYANLLVKSKSFTLEVVNKILTTCRSDLTKKQISDITSQCKDLWKQREVARKVAREDADKQQEGWGAFFGWGKKPQQQEQQQQPQQQQQPQQPKDKNASSKGKEQPSKPPSSKDKESRPPSPPSPLQQQQQQPKDKLAKRQQPKEKGQPASREEQPSPQKGFKDQVQQSKGKESTQKGKPTKQRPSTAEEQQQQQPKQQRKVTKR
;
A
#
# COMPACT_ATOMS: atom_id res chain seq x y z
N MET A 1 11.78 42.84 -12.52
CA MET A 1 11.52 41.80 -13.54
C MET A 1 12.29 40.54 -13.16
N LEU A 2 11.65 39.62 -12.43
CA LEU A 2 12.21 38.29 -12.16
C LEU A 2 11.35 37.29 -12.94
N LYS A 3 11.95 36.67 -13.96
CA LYS A 3 11.31 35.66 -14.81
C LYS A 3 11.26 34.34 -14.02
N TYR A 4 10.09 33.99 -13.51
CA TYR A 4 9.77 32.64 -13.07
C TYR A 4 9.35 31.83 -14.29
N THR A 5 10.27 31.05 -14.86
CA THR A 5 9.94 29.98 -15.82
C THR A 5 9.90 28.66 -15.07
N SER A 6 8.76 28.35 -14.45
CA SER A 6 8.45 27.01 -13.96
C SER A 6 7.57 26.32 -15.00
N THR A 7 8.18 25.47 -15.81
CA THR A 7 7.59 24.79 -16.97
C THR A 7 6.84 23.51 -16.58
N THR A 8 6.20 23.48 -15.41
CA THR A 8 5.26 22.42 -15.04
C THR A 8 4.04 23.07 -14.41
N GLY A 9 3.08 23.44 -15.26
CA GLY A 9 1.83 24.11 -14.90
C GLY A 9 0.84 23.20 -14.16
N LEU A 10 1.24 22.66 -13.01
CA LEU A 10 0.32 22.08 -12.04
C LEU A 10 0.22 23.03 -10.84
N PRO A 11 -1.00 23.42 -10.43
CA PRO A 11 -1.18 24.31 -9.28
C PRO A 11 -0.57 23.67 -8.03
N PRO A 12 0.09 24.45 -7.14
CA PRO A 12 0.78 23.93 -5.95
C PRO A 12 -0.14 23.22 -4.93
N TYR A 13 -1.46 23.25 -5.12
CA TYR A 13 -2.45 22.50 -4.33
C TYR A 13 -2.72 21.08 -4.86
N LEU A 14 -2.16 20.72 -6.01
CA LEU A 14 -2.23 19.37 -6.61
C LEU A 14 -0.86 18.69 -6.66
N ALA A 15 0.12 19.16 -5.90
CA ALA A 15 1.20 18.26 -5.51
C ALA A 15 0.53 17.11 -4.74
N PRO A 16 0.70 15.83 -5.14
CA PRO A 16 0.25 14.71 -4.33
C PRO A 16 1.04 14.78 -3.02
N SER A 17 0.49 15.53 -2.06
CA SER A 17 0.97 15.60 -0.70
C SER A 17 0.73 14.22 -0.13
N PHE A 18 1.70 13.32 -0.33
CA PHE A 18 1.74 12.08 0.40
C PHE A 18 1.63 12.38 1.90
N PRO A 19 1.05 11.46 2.68
CA PRO A 19 0.35 11.80 3.89
C PRO A 19 1.22 12.21 5.08
N GLY A 20 2.45 12.69 4.90
CA GLY A 20 3.37 12.92 6.01
C GLY A 20 2.89 13.88 7.11
N ARG A 21 2.21 14.97 6.74
CA ARG A 21 1.48 15.80 7.72
C ARG A 21 0.09 15.27 8.04
N THR A 22 -0.48 14.44 7.17
CA THR A 22 -1.84 13.94 7.32
C THR A 22 -1.95 12.65 8.13
N THR A 23 -0.92 11.80 8.23
CA THR A 23 -0.94 10.55 9.03
C THR A 23 -0.97 10.89 10.50
N GLY A 24 -0.14 11.84 10.95
CA GLY A 24 -0.19 12.36 12.32
C GLY A 24 -1.57 12.97 12.64
N THR A 25 -2.11 13.80 11.75
CA THR A 25 -3.46 14.35 11.91
C THR A 25 -4.53 13.26 11.91
N LEU A 26 -4.44 12.27 11.01
CA LEU A 26 -5.37 11.15 10.93
C LEU A 26 -5.34 10.31 12.20
N ILE A 27 -4.15 10.02 12.74
CA ILE A 27 -3.99 9.31 14.01
C ILE A 27 -4.58 10.14 15.15
N ALA A 28 -4.37 11.46 15.16
CA ALA A 28 -4.99 12.34 16.15
C ALA A 28 -6.52 12.29 16.07
N THR A 29 -7.09 12.42 14.87
CA THR A 29 -8.54 12.32 14.66
C THR A 29 -9.08 10.95 15.06
N LEU A 30 -8.42 9.86 14.67
CA LEU A 30 -8.81 8.50 15.07
C LEU A 30 -8.73 8.32 16.59
N ARG A 31 -7.74 8.93 17.23
CA ARG A 31 -7.58 8.88 18.69
C ARG A 31 -8.74 9.57 19.38
N ASP A 32 -9.12 10.76 18.92
CA ASP A 32 -10.26 11.51 19.47
C ASP A 32 -11.55 10.70 19.32
N TYR A 33 -11.82 10.15 18.13
CA TYR A 33 -12.98 9.28 17.93
C TYR A 33 -12.90 8.03 18.82
N PHE A 34 -11.76 7.38 18.95
CA PHE A 34 -11.65 6.16 19.76
C PHE A 34 -11.80 6.43 21.26
N ILE A 35 -11.45 7.62 21.74
CA ILE A 35 -11.73 8.04 23.12
C ILE A 35 -13.25 8.09 23.33
N ASP A 36 -13.99 8.71 22.43
CA ASP A 36 -15.45 8.79 22.53
C ASP A 36 -16.10 7.41 22.41
N PHE A 37 -15.67 6.60 21.43
CA PHE A 37 -16.23 5.27 21.22
C PHE A 37 -16.00 4.34 22.42
N LYS A 38 -14.84 4.43 23.09
CA LYS A 38 -14.55 3.62 24.29
C LYS A 38 -15.60 3.75 25.40
N VAL A 39 -16.31 4.88 25.47
CA VAL A 39 -17.36 5.13 26.45
C VAL A 39 -18.64 4.33 26.12
N TRP A 40 -18.93 4.12 24.83
CA TRP A 40 -20.23 3.62 24.38
C TRP A 40 -20.21 2.20 23.81
N VAL A 41 -19.05 1.66 23.45
CA VAL A 41 -18.94 0.33 22.81
C VAL A 41 -18.13 -0.67 23.62
N GLN A 42 -18.49 -1.94 23.46
CA GLN A 42 -17.69 -3.03 24.04
C GLN A 42 -16.26 -3.02 23.47
N PRO A 43 -15.23 -3.30 24.30
CA PRO A 43 -13.83 -3.32 23.85
C PRO A 43 -13.57 -4.25 22.66
N SER A 44 -14.27 -5.37 22.58
CA SER A 44 -14.17 -6.33 21.47
C SER A 44 -14.68 -5.76 20.14
N PHE A 45 -15.70 -4.90 20.18
CA PHE A 45 -16.21 -4.20 19.00
C PHE A 45 -15.24 -3.11 18.56
N LEU A 46 -14.68 -2.33 19.51
CA LEU A 46 -13.67 -1.32 19.21
C LEU A 46 -12.45 -1.91 18.48
N LYS A 47 -11.96 -3.09 18.90
CA LYS A 47 -10.86 -3.78 18.20
C LYS A 47 -11.19 -4.12 16.75
N ARG A 48 -12.42 -4.55 16.47
CA ARG A 48 -12.90 -4.82 15.10
C ARG A 48 -12.99 -3.54 14.27
N VAL A 49 -13.48 -2.45 14.87
CA VAL A 49 -13.52 -1.13 14.21
C VAL A 49 -12.12 -0.63 13.90
N ALA A 50 -11.17 -0.77 14.83
CA ALA A 50 -9.77 -0.39 14.60
C ALA A 50 -9.10 -1.21 13.50
N GLU A 51 -9.33 -2.52 13.48
CA GLU A 51 -8.83 -3.39 12.40
C GLU A 51 -9.41 -2.97 11.04
N ALA A 52 -10.71 -2.69 10.95
CA ALA A 52 -11.35 -2.21 9.72
C ALA A 52 -10.83 -0.82 9.29
N ALA A 53 -10.57 0.08 10.24
CA ALA A 53 -9.99 1.39 9.97
C ALA A 53 -8.57 1.28 9.40
N LEU A 54 -7.74 0.38 9.95
CA LEU A 54 -6.40 0.11 9.44
C LEU A 54 -6.43 -0.49 8.02
N ASP A 55 -7.31 -1.47 7.78
CA ASP A 55 -7.47 -2.06 6.45
C ASP A 55 -7.88 -1.00 5.40
N GLU A 56 -8.89 -0.18 5.73
CA GLU A 56 -9.35 0.90 4.86
C GLU A 56 -8.26 1.95 4.61
N LEU A 57 -7.46 2.29 5.62
CA LEU A 57 -6.32 3.21 5.49
C LEU A 57 -5.29 2.66 4.51
N VAL A 58 -4.84 1.42 4.71
CA VAL A 58 -3.84 0.79 3.82
C VAL A 58 -4.39 0.66 2.41
N ARG A 59 -5.66 0.27 2.26
CA ARG A 59 -6.32 0.18 0.95
C ARG A 59 -6.33 1.53 0.23
N ARG A 60 -6.63 2.63 0.93
CA ARG A 60 -6.58 3.99 0.36
C ARG A 60 -5.15 4.40 0.01
N ALA A 61 -4.18 4.12 0.87
CA ALA A 61 -2.78 4.42 0.61
C ALA A 61 -2.28 3.70 -0.66
N VAL A 62 -2.58 2.40 -0.80
CA VAL A 62 -2.27 1.62 -2.01
C VAL A 62 -2.95 2.24 -3.23
N ASN A 63 -4.24 2.59 -3.15
CA ASN A 63 -4.97 3.17 -4.27
C ASN A 63 -4.36 4.49 -4.73
N MET A 64 -4.07 5.40 -3.79
CA MET A 64 -3.43 6.69 -4.11
C MET A 64 -2.06 6.50 -4.75
N PHE A 65 -1.25 5.59 -4.21
CA PHE A 65 0.07 5.27 -4.76
C PHE A 65 0.00 4.69 -6.18
N VAL A 66 -0.93 3.78 -6.44
CA VAL A 66 -1.11 3.18 -7.77
C VAL A 66 -1.58 4.21 -8.80
N VAL A 67 -2.53 5.07 -8.42
CA VAL A 67 -3.08 6.11 -9.31
C VAL A 67 -2.04 7.18 -9.61
N ALA A 68 -1.33 7.67 -8.59
CA ALA A 68 -0.36 8.74 -8.71
C ALA A 68 0.87 8.44 -7.83
N PRO A 69 1.78 7.57 -8.30
CA PRO A 69 2.98 7.26 -7.54
C PRO A 69 3.82 8.53 -7.37
N PRO A 70 4.31 8.81 -6.15
CA PRO A 70 5.00 10.06 -5.86
C PRO A 70 6.44 10.02 -6.35
N GLN A 71 7.06 11.19 -6.53
CA GLN A 71 8.49 11.29 -6.85
C GLN A 71 9.33 10.77 -5.68
N ALA A 72 10.29 9.89 -5.98
CA ALA A 72 11.19 9.36 -4.97
C ALA A 72 12.14 10.46 -4.49
N THR A 73 11.94 10.94 -3.26
CA THR A 73 12.83 11.87 -2.58
C THR A 73 13.19 11.30 -1.22
N GLU A 74 14.39 11.63 -0.71
CA GLU A 74 14.83 11.19 0.61
C GLU A 74 13.87 11.67 1.72
N ALA A 75 13.40 12.91 1.62
CA ALA A 75 12.41 13.46 2.56
C ALA A 75 11.09 12.66 2.55
N LEU A 76 10.62 12.26 1.38
CA LEU A 76 9.41 11.44 1.26
C LEU A 76 9.61 10.04 1.81
N THR A 77 10.69 9.36 1.43
CA THR A 77 10.96 7.98 1.86
C THR A 77 11.18 7.90 3.37
N LYS A 78 11.92 8.85 3.95
CA LYS A 78 12.00 8.99 5.41
C LYS A 78 10.62 9.18 6.03
N ARG A 79 9.78 10.04 5.45
CA ARG A 79 8.44 10.29 5.99
C ARG A 79 7.51 9.08 5.88
N MET A 80 7.60 8.29 4.80
CA MET A 80 6.88 7.03 4.69
C MET A 80 7.31 6.05 5.79
N SER A 81 8.61 5.99 6.11
CA SER A 81 9.11 5.19 7.24
C SER A 81 8.61 5.70 8.59
N ASP A 82 8.54 7.02 8.79
CA ASP A 82 7.98 7.61 10.01
C ASP A 82 6.46 7.29 10.10
N ASP A 83 5.71 7.37 8.99
CA ASP A 83 4.28 7.01 8.92
C ASP A 83 4.06 5.52 9.26
N GLU A 84 4.90 4.62 8.76
CA GLU A 84 4.89 3.18 9.08
C GLU A 84 5.03 2.95 10.60
N ALA A 85 5.98 3.64 11.24
CA ALA A 85 6.24 3.54 12.67
C ALA A 85 5.10 4.15 13.52
N ASP A 86 4.57 5.31 13.11
CA ASP A 86 3.44 5.97 13.77
C ASP A 86 2.19 5.06 13.75
N LEU A 87 1.90 4.44 12.61
CA LEU A 87 0.77 3.51 12.47
C LEU A 87 0.96 2.23 13.27
N LEU A 88 2.17 1.64 13.25
CA LEU A 88 2.50 0.46 14.06
C LEU A 88 2.26 0.76 15.55
N THR A 89 2.84 1.86 16.05
CA THR A 89 2.74 2.28 17.46
C THR A 89 1.30 2.60 17.85
N TYR A 90 0.52 3.23 16.97
CA TYR A 90 -0.86 3.56 17.30
C TYR A 90 -1.77 2.32 17.36
N PHE A 91 -1.68 1.44 16.36
CA PHE A 91 -2.60 0.31 16.21
C PHE A 91 -2.23 -0.93 17.03
N GLU A 92 -1.01 -1.05 17.58
CA GLU A 92 -0.60 -2.22 18.38
C GLU A 92 -1.50 -2.50 19.59
N SER A 93 -2.09 -1.44 20.17
CA SER A 93 -3.01 -1.55 21.31
C SER A 93 -4.41 -2.07 20.92
N TYR A 94 -4.76 -2.03 19.64
CA TYR A 94 -6.09 -2.36 19.13
C TYR A 94 -6.11 -3.63 18.27
N VAL A 95 -5.05 -3.87 17.49
CA VAL A 95 -4.98 -4.93 16.47
C VAL A 95 -3.92 -5.96 16.87
N LYS A 96 -4.20 -7.25 16.62
CA LYS A 96 -3.21 -8.31 16.85
C LYS A 96 -1.96 -8.05 16.03
N LEU A 97 -0.79 -8.24 16.65
CA LEU A 97 0.51 -7.92 16.07
C LEU A 97 0.68 -8.55 14.67
N ASP A 98 0.41 -9.85 14.49
CA ASP A 98 0.54 -10.52 13.19
C ASP A 98 -0.26 -9.86 12.07
N LYS A 99 -1.50 -9.43 12.38
CA LYS A 99 -2.36 -8.74 11.41
C LYS A 99 -1.84 -7.35 11.13
N LEU A 100 -1.44 -6.63 12.17
CA LEU A 100 -0.86 -5.29 12.05
C LEU A 100 0.39 -5.31 11.15
N HIS A 101 1.33 -6.23 11.40
CA HIS A 101 2.51 -6.42 10.56
C HIS A 101 2.16 -6.74 9.11
N LYS A 102 1.12 -7.57 8.88
CA LYS A 102 0.65 -7.85 7.51
C LYS A 102 0.23 -6.57 6.79
N HIS A 103 -0.53 -5.69 7.43
CA HIS A 103 -0.96 -4.41 6.85
C HIS A 103 0.22 -3.45 6.65
N ILE A 104 1.05 -3.25 7.66
CA ILE A 104 2.22 -2.35 7.59
C ILE A 104 3.23 -2.82 6.54
N SER A 105 3.42 -4.13 6.38
CA SER A 105 4.34 -4.67 5.38
C SER A 105 3.99 -4.28 3.94
N VAL A 106 2.71 -4.00 3.64
CA VAL A 106 2.30 -3.49 2.32
C VAL A 106 2.85 -2.07 2.10
N LEU A 107 2.78 -1.22 3.12
CA LEU A 107 3.30 0.15 3.07
C LEU A 107 4.84 0.15 2.97
N VAL A 108 5.49 -0.75 3.71
CA VAL A 108 6.94 -0.97 3.63
C VAL A 108 7.35 -1.35 2.21
N ASP A 109 6.73 -2.38 1.61
CA ASP A 109 7.10 -2.79 0.25
C ASP A 109 6.83 -1.66 -0.77
N MET A 110 5.81 -0.83 -0.58
CA MET A 110 5.57 0.36 -1.42
C MET A 110 6.69 1.38 -1.29
N ARG A 111 7.19 1.64 -0.08
CA ARG A 111 8.37 2.50 0.15
C ARG A 111 9.61 1.87 -0.49
N GLU A 112 9.78 0.55 -0.39
CA GLU A 112 10.90 -0.17 -1.00
C GLU A 112 10.94 -0.03 -2.52
N LEU A 113 9.80 0.02 -3.22
CA LEU A 113 9.78 0.34 -4.66
C LEU A 113 10.38 1.72 -4.98
N LEU A 114 10.28 2.68 -4.06
CA LEU A 114 10.81 4.03 -4.26
C LEU A 114 12.29 4.16 -3.89
N VAL A 115 12.82 3.32 -2.99
CA VAL A 115 14.21 3.45 -2.48
C VAL A 115 15.14 2.32 -2.94
N ALA A 116 14.63 1.26 -3.56
CA ALA A 116 15.44 0.12 -3.98
C ALA A 116 16.62 0.55 -4.88
N ASN A 117 17.85 0.27 -4.45
CA ASN A 117 19.09 0.64 -5.16
C ASN A 117 19.56 -0.43 -6.15
N SER A 118 18.95 -1.62 -6.12
CA SER A 118 19.28 -2.75 -6.99
C SER A 118 18.04 -3.31 -7.67
N PRO A 119 18.19 -3.93 -8.85
CA PRO A 119 17.09 -4.64 -9.50
C PRO A 119 16.47 -5.73 -8.62
N GLU A 120 17.30 -6.45 -7.88
CA GLU A 120 16.90 -7.57 -7.03
C GLU A 120 16.03 -7.10 -5.85
N THR A 121 16.43 -6.00 -5.19
CA THR A 121 15.64 -5.42 -4.09
C THR A 121 14.29 -4.90 -4.60
N PHE A 122 14.27 -4.27 -5.78
CA PHE A 122 13.03 -3.79 -6.38
C PHE A 122 12.11 -4.98 -6.73
N ALA A 123 12.65 -6.01 -7.37
CA ALA A 123 11.91 -7.20 -7.75
C ALA A 123 11.34 -7.94 -6.54
N LEU A 124 12.08 -8.01 -5.42
CA LEU A 124 11.61 -8.60 -4.17
C LEU A 124 10.42 -7.82 -3.58
N ALA A 125 10.53 -6.49 -3.48
CA ALA A 125 9.42 -5.65 -3.01
C ALA A 125 8.19 -5.78 -3.91
N TYR A 126 8.39 -5.83 -5.23
CA TYR A 126 7.31 -6.05 -6.18
C TYR A 126 6.66 -7.44 -6.03
N ALA A 127 7.46 -8.49 -5.89
CA ALA A 127 6.97 -9.85 -5.67
C ALA A 127 6.09 -9.93 -4.40
N ASN A 128 6.53 -9.31 -3.30
CA ASN A 128 5.75 -9.23 -2.07
C ASN A 128 4.40 -8.53 -2.29
N LEU A 129 4.38 -7.41 -3.03
CA LEU A 129 3.16 -6.67 -3.34
C LEU A 129 2.21 -7.45 -4.25
N LEU A 130 2.73 -8.25 -5.18
CA LEU A 130 1.90 -9.11 -6.04
C LEU A 130 1.14 -10.18 -5.25
N VAL A 131 1.70 -10.68 -4.16
CA VAL A 131 1.02 -11.62 -3.26
C VAL A 131 -0.07 -10.90 -2.46
N LYS A 132 0.23 -9.68 -1.99
CA LYS A 132 -0.64 -8.93 -1.06
C LYS A 132 -1.76 -8.16 -1.75
N SER A 133 -1.56 -7.67 -2.98
CA SER A 133 -2.49 -6.78 -3.67
C SER A 133 -2.58 -7.04 -5.18
N LYS A 134 -3.79 -6.92 -5.72
CA LYS A 134 -4.08 -7.06 -7.16
C LYS A 134 -3.85 -5.77 -7.94
N SER A 135 -3.70 -4.64 -7.26
CA SER A 135 -3.62 -3.31 -7.89
C SER A 135 -2.26 -3.01 -8.54
N PHE A 136 -1.21 -3.75 -8.19
CA PHE A 136 0.16 -3.49 -8.68
C PHE A 136 0.43 -4.17 -10.03
N THR A 137 -0.03 -3.56 -11.12
CA THR A 137 0.23 -4.05 -12.49
C THR A 137 1.62 -3.66 -12.99
N LEU A 138 2.05 -4.25 -14.11
CA LEU A 138 3.29 -3.85 -14.79
C LEU A 138 3.26 -2.39 -15.27
N GLU A 139 2.08 -1.85 -15.57
CA GLU A 139 1.92 -0.44 -15.94
C GLU A 139 2.30 0.48 -14.79
N VAL A 140 1.89 0.13 -13.57
CA VAL A 140 2.26 0.88 -12.35
C VAL A 140 3.77 0.84 -12.14
N VAL A 141 4.39 -0.33 -12.31
CA VAL A 141 5.87 -0.48 -12.22
C VAL A 141 6.57 0.41 -13.23
N ASN A 142 6.15 0.37 -14.51
CA ASN A 142 6.73 1.21 -15.54
C ASN A 142 6.56 2.70 -15.22
N LYS A 143 5.40 3.10 -14.69
CA LYS A 143 5.15 4.48 -14.26
C LYS A 143 6.10 4.90 -13.13
N ILE A 144 6.32 4.06 -12.12
CA ILE A 144 7.27 4.33 -11.03
C ILE A 144 8.69 4.48 -11.58
N LEU A 145 9.15 3.54 -12.43
CA LEU A 145 10.52 3.54 -12.96
C LEU A 145 10.80 4.73 -13.88
N THR A 146 9.82 5.13 -14.69
CA THR A 146 10.00 6.20 -15.68
C THR A 146 9.72 7.59 -15.13
N THR A 147 8.72 7.71 -14.25
CA THR A 147 8.25 9.02 -13.77
C THR A 147 8.83 9.34 -12.41
N CYS A 148 8.95 8.38 -11.50
CA CYS A 148 9.22 8.63 -10.08
C CYS A 148 10.66 8.40 -9.67
N ARG A 149 11.41 7.61 -10.43
CA ARG A 149 12.79 7.18 -10.15
C ARG A 149 13.78 7.78 -11.15
N SER A 150 14.07 9.06 -10.99
CA SER A 150 15.05 9.78 -11.83
C SER A 150 16.50 9.41 -11.53
N ASP A 151 16.74 8.70 -10.43
CA ASP A 151 18.04 8.22 -9.96
C ASP A 151 18.56 6.98 -10.71
N LEU A 152 17.68 6.25 -11.40
CA LEU A 152 18.03 4.99 -12.06
C LEU A 152 18.56 5.19 -13.48
N THR A 153 19.55 4.39 -13.86
CA THR A 153 20.05 4.34 -15.24
C THR A 153 19.08 3.58 -16.15
N LYS A 154 19.12 3.86 -17.46
CA LYS A 154 18.30 3.14 -18.46
C LYS A 154 18.51 1.62 -18.42
N LYS A 155 19.75 1.19 -18.15
CA LYS A 155 20.09 -0.23 -18.00
C LYS A 155 19.36 -0.85 -16.81
N GLN A 156 19.45 -0.23 -15.62
CA GLN A 156 18.74 -0.69 -14.42
C GLN A 156 17.22 -0.73 -14.65
N ILE A 157 16.64 0.28 -15.28
CA ILE A 157 15.20 0.32 -15.60
C ILE A 157 14.82 -0.88 -16.49
N SER A 158 15.62 -1.16 -17.52
CA SER A 158 15.40 -2.32 -18.40
C SER A 158 15.49 -3.65 -17.64
N ASP A 159 16.52 -3.82 -16.81
CA ASP A 159 16.74 -5.02 -16.02
C ASP A 159 15.59 -5.26 -15.02
N ILE A 160 15.20 -4.22 -14.27
CA ILE A 160 14.05 -4.25 -13.35
C ILE A 160 12.77 -4.59 -14.11
N THR A 161 12.53 -3.94 -15.24
CA THR A 161 11.32 -4.17 -16.04
C THR A 161 11.26 -5.61 -16.52
N SER A 162 12.39 -6.20 -16.91
CA SER A 162 12.45 -7.62 -17.30
C SER A 162 12.12 -8.53 -16.12
N GLN A 163 12.75 -8.33 -14.96
CA GLN A 163 12.50 -9.14 -13.76
C GLN A 163 11.02 -9.05 -13.31
N CYS A 164 10.47 -7.84 -13.27
CA CYS A 164 9.07 -7.60 -12.91
C CYS A 164 8.11 -8.27 -13.90
N LYS A 165 8.41 -8.27 -15.21
CA LYS A 165 7.61 -8.97 -16.23
C LYS A 165 7.56 -10.47 -15.97
N ASP A 166 8.69 -11.07 -15.60
CA ASP A 166 8.75 -12.51 -15.34
C ASP A 166 8.01 -12.88 -14.05
N LEU A 167 8.14 -12.09 -12.99
CA LEU A 167 7.34 -12.24 -11.76
C LEU A 167 5.83 -12.12 -12.02
N TRP A 168 5.43 -11.16 -12.85
CA TRP A 168 4.02 -11.00 -13.23
C TRP A 168 3.48 -12.22 -14.00
N LYS A 169 4.25 -12.76 -14.95
CA LYS A 169 3.88 -13.98 -15.68
C LYS A 169 3.76 -15.18 -14.73
N GLN A 170 4.72 -15.35 -13.82
CA GLN A 170 4.70 -16.43 -12.82
C GLN A 170 3.43 -16.36 -11.96
N ARG A 171 3.06 -15.15 -11.51
CA ARG A 171 1.81 -14.92 -10.79
C ARG A 171 0.58 -15.33 -11.60
N GLU A 172 0.51 -14.93 -12.87
CA GLU A 172 -0.64 -15.25 -13.72
C GLU A 172 -0.74 -16.76 -14.00
N VAL A 173 0.39 -17.46 -14.17
CA VAL A 173 0.42 -18.93 -14.27
C VAL A 173 -0.08 -19.56 -12.97
N ALA A 174 0.46 -19.15 -11.82
CA ALA A 174 0.03 -19.66 -10.51
C ALA A 174 -1.47 -19.45 -10.26
N ARG A 175 -2.03 -18.31 -10.71
CA ARG A 175 -3.47 -18.03 -10.62
C ARG A 175 -4.33 -18.90 -11.53
N LYS A 176 -3.83 -19.29 -12.70
CA LYS A 176 -4.53 -20.22 -13.60
C LYS A 176 -4.58 -21.62 -12.99
N VAL A 177 -3.44 -22.11 -12.50
CA VAL A 177 -3.37 -23.42 -11.82
C VAL A 177 -4.31 -23.46 -10.61
N ALA A 178 -4.29 -22.42 -9.76
CA ALA A 178 -5.18 -22.36 -8.60
C ALA A 178 -6.68 -22.32 -8.96
N ARG A 179 -7.05 -21.84 -10.16
CA ARG A 179 -8.43 -21.86 -10.64
C ARG A 179 -8.83 -23.25 -11.14
N GLU A 180 -7.96 -23.88 -11.92
CA GLU A 180 -8.19 -25.25 -12.42
C GLU A 180 -8.33 -26.26 -11.27
N ASP A 181 -7.56 -26.10 -10.19
CA ASP A 181 -7.67 -26.94 -9.00
C ASP A 181 -8.96 -26.69 -8.21
N ALA A 182 -9.42 -25.44 -8.15
CA ALA A 182 -10.69 -25.09 -7.51
C ALA A 182 -11.89 -25.67 -8.27
N ASP A 183 -11.87 -25.63 -9.60
CA ASP A 183 -12.92 -26.20 -10.45
C ASP A 183 -12.99 -27.73 -10.30
N LYS A 184 -11.84 -28.42 -10.27
CA LYS A 184 -11.77 -29.87 -10.02
C LYS A 184 -12.28 -30.25 -8.62
N GLN A 185 -11.97 -29.46 -7.59
CA GLN A 185 -12.50 -29.69 -6.24
C GLN A 185 -14.02 -29.51 -6.19
N GLN A 186 -14.58 -28.54 -6.93
CA GLN A 186 -16.01 -28.33 -6.99
C GLN A 186 -16.74 -29.50 -7.67
N GLU A 187 -16.17 -30.07 -8.73
CA GLU A 187 -16.70 -31.29 -9.37
C GLU A 187 -16.65 -32.51 -8.43
N GLY A 188 -15.54 -32.67 -7.69
CA GLY A 188 -15.39 -33.73 -6.69
C GLY A 188 -16.38 -33.63 -5.52
N TRP A 189 -16.60 -32.41 -4.99
CA TRP A 189 -17.60 -32.18 -3.95
C TRP A 189 -19.04 -32.34 -4.47
N GLY A 190 -19.34 -31.89 -5.70
CA GLY A 190 -20.65 -32.10 -6.32
C GLY A 190 -20.98 -33.57 -6.57
N ALA A 191 -19.98 -34.38 -6.90
CA ALA A 191 -20.10 -35.84 -7.01
C ALA A 191 -20.25 -36.52 -5.62
N PHE A 192 -19.50 -36.06 -4.61
CA PHE A 192 -19.53 -36.62 -3.26
C PHE A 192 -20.84 -36.31 -2.50
N PHE A 193 -21.38 -35.09 -2.63
CA PHE A 193 -22.64 -34.70 -1.96
C PHE A 193 -23.90 -35.09 -2.74
N GLY A 194 -23.78 -35.76 -3.89
CA GLY A 194 -24.94 -36.28 -4.65
C GLY A 194 -25.87 -35.21 -5.22
N TRP A 195 -25.51 -33.93 -5.15
CA TRP A 195 -26.30 -32.81 -5.69
C TRP A 195 -26.07 -32.60 -7.20
N GLY A 196 -25.14 -33.37 -7.81
CA GLY A 196 -24.81 -33.29 -9.23
C GLY A 196 -25.77 -34.01 -10.20
N LYS A 197 -26.77 -34.77 -9.71
CA LYS A 197 -27.82 -35.29 -10.59
C LYS A 197 -28.82 -34.18 -10.89
N LYS A 198 -28.61 -33.46 -11.99
CA LYS A 198 -29.65 -32.63 -12.61
C LYS A 198 -30.92 -33.48 -12.70
N PRO A 199 -32.06 -33.05 -12.16
CA PRO A 199 -33.32 -33.74 -12.37
C PRO A 199 -33.54 -33.78 -13.88
N GLN A 200 -33.58 -34.99 -14.41
CA GLN A 200 -33.91 -35.28 -15.80
C GLN A 200 -35.32 -34.72 -16.03
N GLN A 201 -35.39 -33.50 -16.59
CA GLN A 201 -36.66 -32.90 -17.00
C GLN A 201 -37.30 -33.86 -17.99
N GLN A 202 -38.38 -34.47 -17.53
CA GLN A 202 -39.23 -35.33 -18.32
C GLN A 202 -39.91 -34.41 -19.34
N GLU A 203 -39.44 -34.50 -20.58
CA GLU A 203 -39.96 -33.80 -21.75
C GLU A 203 -41.40 -34.27 -22.02
N GLN A 204 -42.38 -33.61 -21.40
CA GLN A 204 -43.78 -33.76 -21.76
C GLN A 204 -43.99 -33.09 -23.12
N GLN A 205 -44.08 -33.93 -24.16
CA GLN A 205 -44.70 -33.62 -25.44
C GLN A 205 -46.07 -32.97 -25.22
N GLN A 206 -46.17 -31.66 -25.43
CA GLN A 206 -47.44 -30.99 -25.71
C GLN A 206 -47.56 -30.77 -27.21
N GLN A 207 -48.58 -31.40 -27.79
CA GLN A 207 -49.00 -31.24 -29.18
C GLN A 207 -49.48 -29.80 -29.45
N PRO A 208 -49.20 -29.24 -30.63
CA PRO A 208 -49.78 -27.97 -31.05
C PRO A 208 -51.21 -28.19 -31.58
N GLN A 209 -52.22 -27.65 -30.90
CA GLN A 209 -53.54 -27.43 -31.48
C GLN A 209 -53.55 -26.14 -32.30
N GLN A 210 -53.88 -26.30 -33.58
CA GLN A 210 -54.16 -25.25 -34.54
C GLN A 210 -55.39 -24.43 -34.11
N GLN A 211 -55.30 -23.10 -34.13
CA GLN A 211 -56.46 -22.26 -34.32
C GLN A 211 -56.15 -21.07 -35.22
N GLN A 212 -57.12 -20.80 -36.09
CA GLN A 212 -57.01 -20.16 -37.40
C GLN A 212 -56.96 -18.61 -37.33
N GLN A 213 -56.38 -18.04 -38.40
CA GLN A 213 -56.35 -16.61 -38.75
C GLN A 213 -57.76 -16.03 -39.07
N PRO A 214 -57.89 -14.70 -39.19
CA PRO A 214 -57.79 -14.04 -40.52
C PRO A 214 -56.87 -12.78 -40.49
N GLN A 215 -55.95 -12.55 -41.46
CA GLN A 215 -56.08 -11.75 -42.71
C GLN A 215 -56.69 -10.35 -42.48
N GLN A 216 -56.17 -9.18 -42.88
CA GLN A 216 -55.30 -8.65 -43.97
C GLN A 216 -55.16 -7.10 -43.70
N PRO A 217 -54.62 -6.20 -44.56
CA PRO A 217 -53.66 -6.31 -45.66
C PRO A 217 -52.47 -5.31 -45.56
N LYS A 218 -51.54 -5.48 -46.51
CA LYS A 218 -50.34 -4.69 -46.78
C LYS A 218 -50.66 -3.45 -47.61
N ASP A 219 -49.92 -2.37 -47.38
CA ASP A 219 -49.64 -1.36 -48.41
C ASP A 219 -48.14 -1.08 -48.55
N LYS A 220 -47.75 -0.93 -49.82
CA LYS A 220 -46.40 -0.73 -50.36
C LYS A 220 -46.22 0.76 -50.72
N ASN A 221 -45.02 1.31 -50.53
CA ASN A 221 -44.34 2.23 -51.46
C ASN A 221 -43.01 2.69 -50.81
N ALA A 222 -41.82 2.47 -51.36
CA ALA A 222 -41.22 2.90 -52.63
C ALA A 222 -40.53 4.28 -52.54
N SER A 223 -39.24 4.30 -52.94
CA SER A 223 -38.42 5.46 -53.35
C SER A 223 -38.10 6.51 -52.27
N SER A 224 -36.97 7.21 -52.22
CA SER A 224 -36.04 7.60 -53.29
C SER A 224 -34.77 8.26 -52.69
N LYS A 225 -33.67 8.13 -53.46
CA LYS A 225 -32.50 9.02 -53.62
C LYS A 225 -32.51 10.43 -52.98
N GLY A 226 -31.33 10.85 -52.49
CA GLY A 226 -30.88 12.26 -52.46
C GLY A 226 -29.74 12.47 -51.44
N LYS A 227 -28.47 12.53 -51.86
CA LYS A 227 -27.66 13.71 -52.28
C LYS A 227 -27.17 14.62 -51.13
N GLU A 228 -25.84 14.64 -51.03
CA GLU A 228 -24.95 15.81 -50.88
C GLU A 228 -25.14 16.85 -49.75
N GLN A 229 -24.04 16.93 -48.98
CA GLN A 229 -23.25 18.11 -48.63
C GLN A 229 -23.49 18.89 -47.31
N PRO A 230 -22.40 19.47 -46.75
CA PRO A 230 -22.31 19.90 -45.37
C PRO A 230 -22.52 21.41 -45.23
N SER A 231 -23.29 21.83 -44.22
CA SER A 231 -23.39 23.24 -43.81
C SER A 231 -22.48 23.55 -42.62
N LYS A 232 -21.70 24.61 -42.81
CA LYS A 232 -20.87 25.35 -41.84
C LYS A 232 -21.66 25.86 -40.61
N PRO A 233 -20.96 26.26 -39.53
CA PRO A 233 -21.57 26.72 -38.29
C PRO A 233 -21.96 28.19 -38.36
N PRO A 234 -22.98 28.64 -37.62
CA PRO A 234 -23.16 30.05 -37.32
C PRO A 234 -22.40 30.43 -36.04
N SER A 235 -21.67 31.54 -36.14
CA SER A 235 -21.10 32.26 -35.01
C SER A 235 -22.11 33.27 -34.46
N SER A 236 -21.99 33.52 -33.16
CA SER A 236 -22.17 34.81 -32.47
C SER A 236 -23.58 35.22 -32.00
N LYS A 237 -23.56 35.72 -30.75
CA LYS A 237 -24.54 36.58 -30.04
C LYS A 237 -25.80 35.82 -29.63
N ASP A 238 -26.12 35.71 -28.33
CA ASP A 238 -26.58 36.84 -27.53
C ASP A 238 -26.18 36.78 -26.05
N LYS A 239 -26.05 38.00 -25.51
CA LYS A 239 -26.14 38.34 -24.09
C LYS A 239 -27.59 38.13 -23.66
N GLU A 240 -27.84 37.45 -22.55
CA GLU A 240 -28.99 37.74 -21.70
C GLU A 240 -28.70 37.27 -20.26
N SER A 241 -29.02 38.17 -19.34
CA SER A 241 -28.86 38.21 -17.90
C SER A 241 -29.30 36.98 -17.10
N ARG A 242 -28.41 36.48 -16.22
CA ARG A 242 -28.76 35.67 -15.05
C ARG A 242 -28.83 36.54 -13.78
N PRO A 243 -29.82 36.34 -12.90
CA PRO A 243 -29.89 37.03 -11.61
C PRO A 243 -28.79 36.56 -10.63
N PRO A 244 -28.33 37.42 -9.71
CA PRO A 244 -27.27 37.07 -8.76
C PRO A 244 -27.76 36.06 -7.72
N SER A 245 -26.93 35.06 -7.45
CA SER A 245 -27.10 34.10 -6.37
C SER A 245 -26.95 34.77 -4.99
N PRO A 246 -27.68 34.32 -3.96
CA PRO A 246 -27.56 34.87 -2.61
C PRO A 246 -26.20 34.54 -1.97
N PRO A 247 -25.66 35.43 -1.11
CA PRO A 247 -24.37 35.21 -0.46
C PRO A 247 -24.45 34.11 0.61
N SER A 248 -23.42 33.26 0.64
CA SER A 248 -23.24 32.22 1.66
C SER A 248 -22.87 32.82 3.02
N PRO A 249 -23.37 32.27 4.14
CA PRO A 249 -23.12 32.78 5.49
C PRO A 249 -21.79 32.25 6.02
N LEU A 250 -20.70 32.95 5.72
CA LEU A 250 -19.40 32.73 6.39
C LEU A 250 -18.57 34.02 6.35
N GLN A 251 -19.12 35.06 6.95
CA GLN A 251 -18.39 36.28 7.30
C GLN A 251 -19.01 36.87 8.56
N GLN A 252 -18.73 36.25 9.71
CA GLN A 252 -19.01 36.85 11.00
C GLN A 252 -17.97 36.40 12.04
N GLN A 253 -16.70 36.73 11.78
CA GLN A 253 -15.74 36.88 12.87
C GLN A 253 -14.54 37.72 12.45
N GLN A 254 -14.73 39.03 12.37
CA GLN A 254 -13.62 39.97 12.51
C GLN A 254 -14.17 41.34 12.87
N GLN A 255 -14.26 41.59 14.17
CA GLN A 255 -14.19 42.91 14.79
C GLN A 255 -13.84 42.70 16.26
N GLN A 256 -12.58 42.94 16.62
CA GLN A 256 -12.23 43.37 17.96
C GLN A 256 -11.37 44.64 17.86
N PRO A 257 -11.62 45.63 18.74
CA PRO A 257 -10.98 46.93 18.66
C PRO A 257 -9.56 46.90 19.20
N LYS A 258 -8.68 47.65 18.50
CA LYS A 258 -7.41 48.12 19.03
C LYS A 258 -7.71 49.26 20.01
N ASP A 259 -7.29 49.11 21.26
CA ASP A 259 -6.61 50.13 22.06
C ASP A 259 -6.57 49.71 23.54
N LYS A 260 -5.37 49.46 24.06
CA LYS A 260 -4.86 50.17 25.24
C LYS A 260 -3.42 49.76 25.55
N LEU A 261 -2.59 50.77 25.34
CA LEU A 261 -1.24 51.00 25.83
C LEU A 261 -1.18 50.82 27.36
N ALA A 262 -0.33 49.92 27.85
CA ALA A 262 0.15 49.97 29.24
C ALA A 262 1.57 49.37 29.34
N LYS A 263 2.52 50.27 29.65
CA LYS A 263 3.88 50.01 30.13
C LYS A 263 3.89 48.91 31.19
N ARG A 264 4.80 47.93 31.07
CA ARG A 264 5.35 47.26 32.25
C ARG A 264 6.81 46.89 32.06
N GLN A 265 7.55 47.19 33.11
CA GLN A 265 8.99 47.32 33.24
C GLN A 265 9.74 45.99 33.06
N GLN A 266 10.93 46.08 32.46
CA GLN A 266 12.01 45.12 32.67
C GLN A 266 12.54 45.24 34.10
N PRO A 267 13.10 44.16 34.66
CA PRO A 267 14.27 44.27 35.50
C PRO A 267 15.47 43.56 34.87
N LYS A 268 16.58 44.30 34.85
CA LYS A 268 17.94 43.83 34.61
C LYS A 268 18.46 43.03 35.81
N GLU A 269 19.26 42.02 35.46
CA GLU A 269 20.48 41.52 36.11
C GLU A 269 20.59 41.48 37.65
N LYS A 270 20.98 40.31 38.18
CA LYS A 270 22.32 40.09 38.78
C LYS A 270 22.45 38.66 39.35
N GLY A 271 23.63 38.05 39.15
CA GLY A 271 24.24 37.19 40.16
C GLY A 271 24.32 35.69 39.88
N GLN A 272 25.39 35.25 39.21
CA GLN A 272 26.19 34.10 39.65
C GLN A 272 26.80 34.41 41.04
N PRO A 273 27.24 33.44 41.88
CA PRO A 273 28.03 32.26 41.49
C PRO A 273 27.84 30.99 42.36
N ALA A 274 28.78 30.04 42.17
CA ALA A 274 29.23 28.99 43.08
C ALA A 274 28.78 27.55 42.76
N SER A 275 29.66 26.89 42.00
CA SER A 275 30.28 25.60 42.31
C SER A 275 29.79 24.88 43.57
N ARG A 276 29.31 23.65 43.41
CA ARG A 276 29.40 22.61 44.44
C ARG A 276 29.62 21.25 43.79
N GLU A 277 30.87 20.79 43.90
CA GLU A 277 31.21 19.37 43.92
C GLU A 277 30.37 18.67 44.99
N GLU A 278 29.71 17.58 44.62
CA GLU A 278 29.47 16.49 45.57
C GLU A 278 29.76 15.15 44.89
N GLN A 279 30.62 14.41 45.58
CA GLN A 279 31.17 13.11 45.22
C GLN A 279 30.12 11.98 45.24
N PRO A 280 30.42 10.84 44.59
CA PRO A 280 29.61 9.64 44.65
C PRO A 280 29.76 8.94 46.01
N SER A 281 28.64 8.60 46.65
CA SER A 281 28.64 7.68 47.80
C SER A 281 28.52 6.21 47.37
N PRO A 282 29.14 5.27 48.12
CA PRO A 282 29.34 3.88 47.70
C PRO A 282 28.38 2.86 48.35
N GLN A 283 28.27 1.71 47.69
CA GLN A 283 28.03 0.35 48.21
C GLN A 283 26.88 0.07 49.21
N LYS A 284 25.89 -0.71 48.76
CA LYS A 284 25.38 -1.94 49.41
C LYS A 284 24.93 -2.88 48.28
N GLY A 285 25.51 -4.04 48.02
CA GLY A 285 25.59 -5.17 48.95
C GLY A 285 24.35 -6.06 48.77
N PHE A 286 24.19 -6.72 47.62
CA PHE A 286 23.20 -7.77 47.44
C PHE A 286 23.88 -9.12 47.37
N LYS A 287 23.64 -9.89 48.43
CA LYS A 287 24.20 -11.19 48.75
C LYS A 287 23.76 -12.25 47.75
N ASP A 288 24.68 -13.18 47.52
CA ASP A 288 24.44 -14.54 47.08
C ASP A 288 23.23 -15.17 47.78
N GLN A 289 22.30 -15.70 46.99
CA GLN A 289 21.41 -16.76 47.46
C GLN A 289 21.55 -17.96 46.52
N VAL A 290 22.55 -18.77 46.87
CA VAL A 290 22.59 -20.20 46.61
C VAL A 290 21.40 -20.84 47.33
N GLN A 291 20.47 -21.44 46.58
CA GLN A 291 19.71 -22.58 47.08
C GLN A 291 19.65 -23.69 46.03
N GLN A 292 20.24 -24.80 46.43
CA GLN A 292 20.13 -26.12 45.87
C GLN A 292 18.72 -26.68 46.08
N SER A 293 18.18 -27.31 45.04
CA SER A 293 17.32 -28.49 45.16
C SER A 293 17.43 -29.23 43.82
N LYS A 294 18.19 -30.33 43.74
CA LYS A 294 17.71 -31.71 43.95
C LYS A 294 16.34 -31.87 43.25
N GLY A 295 16.24 -32.46 42.07
CA GLY A 295 16.72 -33.78 41.71
C GLY A 295 15.48 -34.66 41.47
N LYS A 296 15.18 -34.96 40.20
CA LYS A 296 14.34 -36.10 39.79
C LYS A 296 14.89 -36.66 38.49
N GLU A 297 15.78 -37.61 38.68
CA GLU A 297 16.10 -38.70 37.77
C GLU A 297 14.81 -39.50 37.48
N SER A 298 14.49 -39.70 36.20
CA SER A 298 13.70 -40.86 35.78
C SER A 298 14.30 -41.42 34.51
N THR A 299 15.16 -42.40 34.72
CA THR A 299 15.58 -43.48 33.84
C THR A 299 14.40 -44.11 33.08
N GLN A 300 14.51 -44.25 31.76
CA GLN A 300 14.47 -45.56 31.10
C GLN A 300 14.68 -45.50 29.57
N LYS A 301 15.68 -46.26 29.13
CA LYS A 301 15.72 -47.20 27.97
C LYS A 301 15.19 -46.66 26.63
N GLY A 302 15.95 -46.52 25.55
CA GLY A 302 17.13 -47.26 25.10
C GLY A 302 16.82 -47.94 23.76
N LYS A 303 17.49 -47.55 22.67
CA LYS A 303 18.10 -48.47 21.69
C LYS A 303 18.98 -47.72 20.67
N PRO A 304 20.09 -48.33 20.20
CA PRO A 304 21.16 -47.67 19.45
C PRO A 304 21.07 -48.01 17.94
N THR A 305 22.15 -47.68 17.20
CA THR A 305 22.52 -48.08 15.81
C THR A 305 22.34 -46.91 14.83
N LYS A 306 23.32 -46.40 14.05
CA LYS A 306 24.62 -46.90 13.59
C LYS A 306 25.50 -45.68 13.24
N GLN A 307 26.74 -45.68 13.73
CA GLN A 307 27.82 -44.84 13.19
C GLN A 307 28.34 -45.46 11.88
N ARG A 308 28.75 -44.62 10.93
CA ARG A 308 29.67 -44.99 9.84
C ARG A 308 30.76 -43.90 9.75
N PRO A 309 32.02 -44.24 9.46
CA PRO A 309 33.16 -43.42 9.83
C PRO A 309 33.68 -42.53 8.69
N SER A 310 34.62 -41.70 9.12
CA SER A 310 35.50 -40.77 8.42
C SER A 310 36.17 -41.30 7.15
N THR A 311 36.46 -40.37 6.23
CA THR A 311 37.73 -40.35 5.50
C THR A 311 38.27 -38.92 5.53
N ALA A 312 39.50 -38.80 5.99
CA ALA A 312 40.36 -37.63 5.92
C ALA A 312 41.07 -37.57 4.54
N GLU A 313 42.00 -36.62 4.41
CA GLU A 313 42.99 -36.46 3.33
C GLU A 313 42.46 -35.81 2.03
N GLU A 314 43.10 -34.85 1.36
CA GLU A 314 44.45 -34.30 1.47
C GLU A 314 44.53 -32.96 0.69
N GLN A 315 45.58 -32.22 1.01
CA GLN A 315 46.13 -31.00 0.44
C GLN A 315 46.03 -30.86 -1.10
N GLN A 316 45.82 -29.64 -1.61
CA GLN A 316 46.83 -29.05 -2.50
C GLN A 316 46.71 -27.53 -2.72
N GLN A 317 47.85 -26.93 -2.48
CA GLN A 317 48.34 -25.60 -2.76
C GLN A 317 48.59 -25.43 -4.27
N GLN A 318 48.16 -24.32 -4.89
CA GLN A 318 48.84 -23.67 -6.03
C GLN A 318 48.18 -22.34 -6.43
N GLN A 319 48.85 -21.22 -6.14
CA GLN A 319 48.93 -20.09 -7.08
C GLN A 319 49.93 -20.50 -8.18
N PRO A 320 49.87 -19.97 -9.43
CA PRO A 320 50.56 -18.70 -9.70
C PRO A 320 50.06 -17.85 -10.89
N LYS A 321 50.58 -16.61 -10.92
CA LYS A 321 51.05 -15.82 -12.08
C LYS A 321 50.05 -15.17 -13.06
N GLN A 322 50.00 -13.84 -12.92
CA GLN A 322 50.29 -12.83 -13.94
C GLN A 322 50.46 -13.33 -15.39
N GLN A 323 49.75 -12.71 -16.33
CA GLN A 323 50.34 -12.31 -17.62
C GLN A 323 49.68 -11.06 -18.19
N ARG A 324 50.51 -10.04 -18.35
CA ARG A 324 50.31 -8.86 -19.20
C ARG A 324 50.16 -9.32 -20.66
N LYS A 325 49.23 -8.71 -21.40
CA LYS A 325 49.41 -8.50 -22.85
C LYS A 325 49.22 -7.03 -23.19
N VAL A 326 50.37 -6.38 -23.34
CA VAL A 326 50.56 -5.22 -24.20
C VAL A 326 50.61 -5.76 -25.63
N THR A 327 49.82 -5.23 -26.55
CA THR A 327 50.20 -5.23 -27.97
C THR A 327 49.65 -3.98 -28.64
N LYS A 328 50.57 -3.08 -28.97
CA LYS A 328 50.39 -2.01 -29.95
C LYS A 328 50.30 -2.64 -31.35
N ARG A 329 49.45 -2.08 -32.20
CA ARG A 329 49.86 -1.59 -33.53
C ARG A 329 49.12 -0.31 -33.82
#